data_AF-A0A1G4JJB6-F1
#
_entry.id   AF-A0A1G4JJB6-F1
#
_cell.length_a   1.000
_cell.length_b   1.000
_cell.length_c   1.000
_cell.angle_alpha   90.00
_cell.angle_beta   90.00
_cell.angle_gamma   90.00
#
_symmetry.space_group_name_H-M   'P 1'
#
loop_
_entity.id
_entity.type
_entity.pdbx_description
1 polymer ?
#
loop_
_entity_poly.entity_id
_entity_poly.type
_entity_poly.pdbx_seq_one_letter_code
_entity_poly.pdbx_strand_id
1 'polypeptide(L)'
;MLNELATEQVLLLEHLLRVNKDEQPLFNSFMLRKDQLRRCNAALWGFRSMEKFKTLYQLTELLKASPVSDIVLYTLLEKMTFLFAKGPQNADTQILDPRVLTMALIDLLIRVCRVISSDGVETNVRRSLRKSILATIQTQFTNVYVKLFWGEIDG
;
A
#
# COMPACT_ATOMS: atom_id res chain seq x y z
N MET A 1 21.50 -7.42 -6.80
CA MET A 1 20.40 -6.91 -7.67
C MET A 1 18.98 -7.30 -7.20
N LEU A 2 18.54 -8.56 -7.20
CA LEU A 2 17.13 -8.90 -6.82
C LEU A 2 16.82 -8.63 -5.33
N ASN A 3 17.74 -9.01 -4.43
CA ASN A 3 17.63 -8.70 -3.01
C ASN A 3 17.74 -7.19 -2.73
N GLU A 4 18.49 -6.45 -3.55
CA GLU A 4 18.61 -4.99 -3.43
C GLU A 4 17.31 -4.29 -3.79
N LEU A 5 16.67 -4.65 -4.92
CA LEU A 5 15.37 -4.10 -5.31
C LEU A 5 14.32 -4.35 -4.23
N ALA A 6 14.17 -5.59 -3.78
CA ALA A 6 13.23 -5.91 -2.70
C ALA A 6 13.48 -5.10 -1.42
N THR A 7 14.76 -4.89 -1.08
CA THR A 7 15.17 -4.07 0.06
C THR A 7 14.79 -2.60 -0.14
N GLU A 8 15.00 -2.04 -1.33
CA GLU A 8 14.60 -0.68 -1.66
C GLU A 8 13.08 -0.46 -1.55
N GLN A 9 12.27 -1.42 -2.03
CA GLN A 9 10.81 -1.32 -1.88
C GLN A 9 10.38 -1.38 -0.40
N VAL A 10 11.00 -2.24 0.40
CA VAL A 10 10.75 -2.30 1.84
C VAL A 10 11.13 -0.98 2.51
N LEU A 11 12.31 -0.44 2.23
CA LEU A 11 12.78 0.83 2.80
C LEU A 11 11.84 1.99 2.42
N LEU A 12 11.38 2.03 1.18
CA LEU A 12 10.43 3.03 0.71
C LEU A 12 9.07 2.90 1.42
N LEU A 13 8.54 1.70 1.55
CA LEU A 13 7.29 1.45 2.28
C LEU A 13 7.43 1.79 3.77
N GLU A 14 8.55 1.44 4.41
CA GLU A 14 8.84 1.80 5.80
C GLU A 14 8.93 3.31 5.99
N HIS A 15 9.54 4.03 5.04
CA HIS A 15 9.52 5.49 5.03
C HIS A 15 8.09 6.04 4.93
N LEU A 16 7.28 5.54 3.98
CA LEU A 16 5.88 5.95 3.82
C LEU A 16 5.05 5.64 5.07
N LEU A 17 5.35 4.55 5.77
CA LEU A 17 4.72 4.21 7.04
C LEU A 17 5.07 5.24 8.12
N ARG A 18 6.36 5.60 8.26
CA ARG A 18 6.81 6.64 9.20
C ARG A 18 6.18 8.00 8.88
N VAL A 19 6.06 8.36 7.60
CA VAL A 19 5.33 9.57 7.16
C VAL A 19 3.86 9.50 7.62
N ASN A 20 3.18 8.36 7.42
CA ASN A 20 1.80 8.18 7.87
C ASN A 20 1.66 8.10 9.41
N LYS A 21 2.74 7.91 10.16
CA LYS A 21 2.77 7.96 11.63
C LYS A 21 3.13 9.35 12.18
N ASP A 22 3.34 10.34 11.32
CA ASP A 22 3.88 11.66 11.68
C ASP A 22 5.30 11.58 12.29
N GLU A 23 6.05 10.51 12.01
CA GLU A 23 7.39 10.25 12.57
C GLU A 23 8.53 10.76 11.68
N GLN A 24 8.27 11.01 10.39
CA GLN A 24 9.28 11.45 9.42
C GLN A 24 8.67 12.39 8.37
N PRO A 25 9.39 13.43 7.89
CA PRO A 25 8.95 14.24 6.76
C PRO A 25 8.93 13.45 5.45
N LEU A 26 7.99 13.78 4.58
CA LEU A 26 8.00 13.38 3.18
C LEU A 26 9.16 14.08 2.44
N PHE A 27 9.88 13.34 1.59
CA PHE A 27 11.04 13.84 0.83
C PHE A 27 12.09 14.54 1.71
N ASN A 28 12.27 14.05 2.95
CA ASN A 28 13.22 14.55 3.95
C ASN A 28 13.02 16.01 4.41
N SER A 29 12.05 16.74 3.85
CA SER A 29 11.96 18.19 4.03
C SER A 29 10.54 18.69 4.31
N PHE A 30 9.50 17.88 4.03
CA PHE A 30 8.12 18.34 4.11
C PHE A 30 7.30 17.55 5.13
N MET A 31 6.87 18.20 6.20
CA MET A 31 5.91 17.63 7.14
C MET A 31 4.50 17.82 6.59
N LEU A 32 3.89 16.74 6.08
CA LEU A 32 2.48 16.76 5.69
C LEU A 32 1.61 16.97 6.94
N ARG A 33 0.66 17.89 6.86
CA ARG A 33 -0.33 18.07 7.94
C ARG A 33 -1.24 16.85 8.02
N LYS A 34 -1.81 16.58 9.21
CA LYS A 34 -2.73 15.45 9.41
C LYS A 34 -3.90 15.44 8.42
N ASP A 35 -4.48 16.60 8.13
CA ASP A 35 -5.61 16.71 7.19
C ASP A 35 -5.18 16.47 5.73
N GLN A 36 -3.97 16.89 5.37
CA GLN A 36 -3.36 16.62 4.08
C GLN A 36 -3.16 15.12 3.86
N LEU A 37 -2.58 14.42 4.85
CA LEU A 37 -2.44 12.96 4.82
C LEU A 37 -3.79 12.25 4.73
N ARG A 38 -4.79 12.71 5.49
CA ARG A 38 -6.15 12.17 5.44
C ARG A 38 -6.76 12.30 4.05
N ARG A 39 -6.64 13.46 3.40
CA ARG A 39 -7.14 13.67 2.02
C ARG A 39 -6.46 12.73 1.02
N CYS A 40 -5.13 12.62 1.08
CA CYS A 40 -4.40 11.71 0.21
C CYS A 40 -4.82 10.25 0.41
N ASN A 41 -5.02 9.84 1.67
CA ASN A 41 -5.42 8.49 2.00
C ASN A 41 -6.89 8.20 1.65
N ALA A 42 -7.79 9.17 1.83
CA ALA A 42 -9.22 9.01 1.56
C ALA A 42 -9.50 8.60 0.11
N ALA A 43 -8.72 9.12 -0.85
CA ALA A 43 -8.86 8.78 -2.28
C ALA A 43 -8.67 7.28 -2.57
N LEU A 44 -7.79 6.59 -1.82
CA LEU A 44 -7.58 5.15 -1.96
C LEU A 44 -8.79 4.34 -1.49
N TRP A 45 -9.46 4.83 -0.45
CA TRP A 45 -10.57 4.15 0.23
C TRP A 45 -11.95 4.66 -0.21
N GLY A 46 -12.02 5.60 -1.16
CA GLY A 46 -13.28 6.24 -1.60
C GLY A 46 -14.20 5.33 -2.42
N PHE A 47 -13.74 4.14 -2.80
CA PHE A 47 -14.51 3.17 -3.55
C PHE A 47 -14.54 1.82 -2.82
N ARG A 48 -15.75 1.32 -2.51
CA ARG A 48 -15.96 0.01 -1.84
C ARG A 48 -15.14 -0.14 -0.56
N SER A 49 -15.20 0.89 0.30
CA SER A 49 -14.33 1.03 1.48
C SER A 49 -14.40 -0.19 2.41
N MET A 50 -15.62 -0.69 2.68
CA MET A 50 -15.85 -1.83 3.57
C MET A 50 -15.38 -3.15 2.95
N GLU A 51 -15.58 -3.37 1.66
CA GLU A 51 -15.08 -4.55 0.97
C GLU A 51 -13.56 -4.54 0.90
N LYS A 52 -12.94 -3.38 0.67
CA LYS A 52 -11.49 -3.22 0.73
C LYS A 52 -10.96 -3.49 2.13
N PHE A 53 -11.62 -3.00 3.19
CA PHE A 53 -11.26 -3.30 4.56
C PHE A 53 -11.32 -4.82 4.86
N LYS A 54 -12.43 -5.48 4.50
CA LYS A 54 -12.56 -6.94 4.64
C LYS A 54 -11.45 -7.68 3.89
N THR A 55 -11.10 -7.21 2.70
CA THR A 55 -10.02 -7.79 1.90
C THR A 55 -8.65 -7.59 2.55
N LEU A 56 -8.38 -6.40 3.10
CA LEU A 56 -7.15 -6.10 3.83
C LEU A 56 -6.98 -7.01 5.04
N TYR A 57 -8.06 -7.22 5.81
CA TYR A 57 -8.07 -8.14 6.94
C TYR A 57 -7.76 -9.58 6.49
N GLN A 58 -8.46 -10.08 5.47
CA GLN A 58 -8.22 -11.42 4.93
C GLN A 58 -6.78 -11.63 4.47
N LEU A 59 -6.20 -10.65 3.78
CA LEU A 59 -4.81 -10.69 3.32
C LEU A 59 -3.82 -10.73 4.49
N THR A 60 -4.11 -9.97 5.56
CA THR A 60 -3.28 -9.97 6.77
C THR A 60 -3.29 -11.34 7.44
N GLU A 61 -4.44 -12.01 7.51
CA GLU A 61 -4.56 -13.36 8.05
C GLU A 61 -3.84 -14.40 7.18
N LEU A 62 -3.97 -14.31 5.84
CA LEU A 62 -3.31 -15.23 4.91
C LEU A 62 -1.78 -15.22 5.05
N LEU A 63 -1.19 -14.07 5.38
CA LEU A 63 0.25 -13.92 5.58
C LEU A 63 0.75 -14.31 6.98
N LYS A 64 -0.12 -14.76 7.89
CA LYS A 64 0.32 -15.27 9.20
C LYS A 64 0.97 -16.65 9.09
N ALA A 65 0.59 -17.44 8.09
CA ALA A 65 1.18 -18.75 7.84
C ALA A 65 2.57 -18.60 7.19
N SER A 66 3.56 -19.32 7.71
CA SER A 66 4.89 -19.43 7.12
C SER A 66 5.31 -20.90 7.10
N PRO A 67 5.84 -21.44 5.98
CA PRO A 67 6.10 -20.77 4.71
C PRO A 67 4.83 -20.49 3.88
N VAL A 68 4.86 -19.44 3.06
CA VAL A 68 3.75 -19.07 2.17
C VAL A 68 3.89 -19.83 0.85
N SER A 69 2.87 -20.58 0.44
CA SER A 69 2.88 -21.32 -0.83
C SER A 69 2.57 -20.41 -2.03
N ASP A 70 2.97 -20.81 -3.23
CA ASP A 70 2.68 -20.07 -4.47
C ASP A 70 1.17 -19.86 -4.70
N ILE A 71 0.32 -20.83 -4.30
CA ILE A 71 -1.14 -20.70 -4.36
C ILE A 71 -1.63 -19.51 -3.52
N VAL A 72 -1.03 -19.32 -2.34
CA VAL A 72 -1.32 -18.15 -1.50
C VAL A 72 -0.82 -16.88 -2.18
N LEU A 73 0.36 -16.90 -2.82
CA LEU A 73 0.88 -15.75 -3.57
C LEU A 73 -0.04 -15.32 -4.74
N TYR A 74 -0.66 -16.27 -5.44
CA TYR A 74 -1.67 -15.95 -6.46
C TYR A 74 -2.90 -15.30 -5.84
N THR A 75 -3.38 -15.85 -4.72
CA THR A 75 -4.51 -15.28 -3.97
C THR A 75 -4.20 -13.85 -3.48
N LEU A 76 -2.97 -13.59 -3.03
CA LEU A 76 -2.51 -12.24 -2.66
C LEU A 76 -2.61 -11.29 -3.85
N LEU A 77 -2.11 -11.70 -5.02
CA LEU A 77 -2.07 -10.86 -6.22
C LEU A 77 -3.47 -10.45 -6.68
N GLU A 78 -4.41 -11.40 -6.70
CA GLU A 78 -5.81 -11.13 -7.08
C GLU A 78 -6.48 -10.14 -6.12
N LYS A 79 -6.36 -10.39 -4.82
CA LYS A 79 -6.96 -9.53 -3.78
C LYS A 79 -6.28 -8.15 -3.71
N MET A 80 -4.98 -8.06 -3.97
CA MET A 80 -4.27 -6.77 -4.09
C MET A 80 -4.79 -5.97 -5.28
N THR A 81 -5.05 -6.62 -6.41
CA THR A 81 -5.67 -5.96 -7.58
C THR A 81 -7.01 -5.35 -7.21
N PHE A 82 -7.82 -6.05 -6.41
CA PHE A 82 -9.07 -5.50 -5.87
C PHE A 82 -8.85 -4.33 -4.90
N LEU A 83 -7.92 -4.43 -3.96
CA LEU A 83 -7.59 -3.34 -3.03
C LEU A 83 -7.22 -2.04 -3.75
N PHE A 84 -6.49 -2.17 -4.86
CA PHE A 84 -6.01 -1.02 -5.64
C PHE A 84 -6.97 -0.57 -6.73
N ALA A 85 -8.10 -1.26 -6.91
CA ALA A 85 -9.11 -0.85 -7.87
C ALA A 85 -9.61 0.57 -7.54
N LYS A 86 -9.57 1.43 -8.56
CA LYS A 86 -10.21 2.74 -8.55
C LYS A 86 -11.62 2.59 -9.09
N GLY A 87 -12.55 3.34 -8.54
CA GLY A 87 -13.93 3.38 -9.02
C GLY A 87 -14.53 4.76 -8.82
N PRO A 88 -15.82 4.95 -9.15
CA PRO A 88 -16.50 6.21 -8.88
C PRO A 88 -16.34 6.56 -7.40
N GLN A 89 -15.92 7.80 -7.15
CA GLN A 89 -15.88 8.39 -5.81
C GLN A 89 -17.32 8.60 -5.38
N ASN A 90 -17.96 7.54 -4.91
CA ASN A 90 -19.25 7.66 -4.27
C ASN A 90 -18.98 8.24 -2.90
N ALA A 91 -19.83 9.17 -2.46
CA ALA A 91 -19.84 9.67 -1.09
C ALA A 91 -20.35 8.58 -0.12
N ASP A 92 -19.86 7.34 -0.26
CA ASP A 92 -20.02 6.31 0.75
C ASP A 92 -19.42 6.88 2.02
N THR A 93 -20.22 6.90 3.08
CA THR A 93 -19.81 7.42 4.38
C THR A 93 -18.59 6.60 4.82
N GLN A 94 -17.39 7.17 4.72
CA GLN A 94 -16.18 6.54 5.24
C GLN A 94 -16.28 6.53 6.77
N ILE A 95 -16.75 5.42 7.32
CA ILE A 95 -16.86 5.22 8.78
C ILE A 95 -15.48 4.94 9.40
N LEU A 96 -14.54 4.44 8.60
CA LEU A 96 -13.21 4.03 9.03
C LEU A 96 -12.17 5.13 8.75
N ASP A 97 -11.25 5.37 9.70
CA ASP A 97 -10.16 6.35 9.52
C ASP A 97 -9.24 5.92 8.36
N PRO A 98 -9.22 6.67 7.23
CA PRO A 98 -8.41 6.31 6.06
C PRO A 98 -6.93 6.22 6.37
N ARG A 99 -6.43 6.98 7.36
CA ARG A 99 -5.03 6.95 7.77
C ARG A 99 -4.68 5.61 8.42
N VAL A 100 -5.53 5.11 9.31
CA VAL A 100 -5.32 3.80 9.95
C VAL A 100 -5.33 2.68 8.92
N LEU A 101 -6.29 2.71 7.99
CA LEU A 101 -6.37 1.75 6.91
C LEU A 101 -5.13 1.78 6.00
N THR A 102 -4.67 2.99 5.66
CA THR A 102 -3.45 3.15 4.85
C THR A 102 -2.21 2.62 5.58
N MET A 103 -2.05 2.87 6.89
CA MET A 103 -0.94 2.29 7.66
C MET A 103 -0.97 0.76 7.64
N ALA A 104 -2.15 0.17 7.89
CA ALA A 104 -2.32 -1.28 7.85
C ALA A 104 -2.03 -1.87 6.46
N LEU A 105 -2.40 -1.17 5.39
CA LEU A 105 -2.05 -1.55 4.03
C LEU A 105 -0.53 -1.48 3.78
N ILE A 106 0.14 -0.42 4.22
CA ILE A 106 1.60 -0.31 4.06
C ILE A 106 2.30 -1.46 4.80
N ASP A 107 1.89 -1.75 6.03
CA ASP A 107 2.41 -2.89 6.81
C ASP A 107 2.20 -4.23 6.09
N LEU A 108 1.02 -4.43 5.48
CA LEU A 108 0.75 -5.61 4.66
C LEU A 108 1.73 -5.70 3.49
N LEU A 109 1.95 -4.61 2.75
CA LEU A 109 2.86 -4.59 1.61
C LEU A 109 4.31 -4.87 2.01
N ILE A 110 4.76 -4.35 3.15
CA ILE A 110 6.08 -4.66 3.72
C ILE A 110 6.20 -6.17 3.97
N ARG A 111 5.17 -6.79 4.57
CA ARG A 111 5.16 -8.24 4.81
C ARG A 111 5.22 -9.02 3.50
N VAL A 112 4.43 -8.65 2.50
CA VAL A 112 4.47 -9.28 1.17
C VAL A 112 5.86 -9.17 0.56
N CYS A 113 6.48 -7.98 0.57
CA CYS A 113 7.85 -7.78 0.08
C CYS A 113 8.87 -8.69 0.78
N ARG A 114 8.77 -8.85 2.10
CA ARG A 114 9.65 -9.74 2.88
C ARG A 114 9.43 -11.21 2.49
N VAL A 115 8.17 -11.64 2.35
CA VAL A 115 7.82 -13.02 1.95
C VAL A 115 8.38 -13.35 0.57
N ILE A 116 8.11 -12.54 -0.45
CA ILE A 116 8.52 -12.82 -1.83
C ILE A 116 10.03 -12.69 -2.07
N SER A 117 10.78 -12.26 -1.07
CA SER A 117 12.23 -12.03 -1.15
C SER A 117 13.03 -12.89 -0.16
N SER A 118 12.36 -13.76 0.59
CA SER A 118 12.95 -14.49 1.72
C SER A 118 13.89 -15.65 1.32
N ASP A 119 13.66 -16.27 0.18
CA ASP A 119 14.27 -17.55 -0.21
C ASP A 119 15.00 -17.48 -1.57
N GLY A 120 15.05 -16.30 -2.21
CA GLY A 120 15.67 -16.12 -3.52
C GLY A 120 14.98 -16.84 -4.68
N VAL A 121 13.85 -17.53 -4.43
CA VAL A 121 13.08 -18.23 -5.45
C VAL A 121 12.30 -17.21 -6.28
N GLU A 122 12.53 -17.22 -7.58
CA GLU A 122 11.88 -16.28 -8.51
C GLU A 122 10.83 -16.99 -9.35
N THR A 123 9.55 -16.74 -9.05
CA THR A 123 8.41 -17.24 -9.82
C THR A 123 7.70 -16.10 -10.54
N ASN A 124 6.90 -16.42 -11.57
CA ASN A 124 6.12 -15.40 -12.30
C ASN A 124 5.16 -14.65 -11.37
N VAL A 125 4.55 -15.31 -10.38
CA VAL A 125 3.66 -14.68 -9.41
C VAL A 125 4.42 -13.71 -8.49
N ARG A 126 5.61 -14.07 -8.03
CA ARG A 126 6.47 -13.18 -7.23
C ARG A 126 6.88 -11.93 -8.02
N ARG A 127 7.25 -12.10 -9.30
CA ARG A 127 7.56 -10.97 -10.20
C ARG A 127 6.36 -10.05 -10.39
N SER A 128 5.17 -10.61 -10.60
CA SER A 128 3.92 -9.85 -10.74
C SER A 128 3.55 -9.10 -9.47
N LEU A 129 3.72 -9.72 -8.30
CA LEU A 129 3.54 -9.07 -7.00
C LEU A 129 4.48 -7.88 -6.83
N ARG A 130 5.78 -8.02 -7.13
CA ARG A 130 6.73 -6.89 -7.05
C ARG A 130 6.32 -5.74 -7.96
N LYS A 131 5.95 -6.04 -9.21
CA LYS A 131 5.46 -5.02 -10.16
C LYS A 131 4.20 -4.32 -9.65
N SER A 132 3.25 -5.08 -9.11
CA SER A 132 2.01 -4.55 -8.54
C SER A 132 2.30 -3.62 -7.34
N ILE A 133 3.17 -4.03 -6.42
CA ILE A 133 3.57 -3.22 -5.26
C ILE A 133 4.23 -1.92 -5.71
N LEU A 134 5.19 -2.00 -6.65
CA LEU A 134 5.88 -0.82 -7.16
C LEU A 134 4.92 0.16 -7.84
N ALA A 135 4.02 -0.34 -8.69
CA ALA A 135 3.00 0.47 -9.33
C ALA A 135 2.07 1.14 -8.30
N THR A 136 1.69 0.43 -7.23
CA THR A 136 0.90 0.99 -6.14
C THR A 136 1.65 2.09 -5.40
N ILE A 137 2.92 1.86 -5.03
CA ILE A 137 3.76 2.88 -4.38
C ILE A 137 3.75 4.17 -5.21
N GLN A 138 4.02 4.06 -6.50
CA GLN A 138 4.05 5.21 -7.40
C GLN A 138 2.68 5.89 -7.53
N THR A 139 1.63 5.11 -7.79
CA THR A 139 0.33 5.67 -8.19
C THR A 139 -0.56 6.10 -7.04
N GLN A 140 -0.46 5.47 -5.88
CA GLN A 140 -1.35 5.70 -4.73
C GLN A 140 -0.67 6.49 -3.60
N PHE A 141 0.67 6.48 -3.53
CA PHE A 141 1.41 7.19 -2.49
C PHE A 141 2.21 8.34 -3.10
N THR A 142 3.26 8.05 -3.86
CA THR A 142 4.20 9.07 -4.36
C THR A 142 3.49 10.14 -5.19
N ASN A 143 2.78 9.75 -6.25
CA ASN A 143 2.10 10.71 -7.12
C ASN A 143 1.02 11.49 -6.39
N VAL A 144 0.30 10.87 -5.46
CA VAL A 144 -0.74 11.54 -4.68
C VAL A 144 -0.11 12.58 -3.74
N TYR A 145 0.96 12.22 -3.04
CA TYR A 145 1.64 13.16 -2.15
C TYR A 145 2.34 14.29 -2.92
N VAL A 146 2.91 14.00 -4.08
CA VAL A 146 3.52 15.02 -4.97
C VAL A 146 2.46 15.98 -5.51
N LYS A 147 1.33 15.48 -6.00
CA LYS A 147 0.23 16.34 -6.45
C LYS A 147 -0.27 17.27 -5.35
N LEU A 148 -0.37 16.75 -4.12
CA LEU A 148 -0.74 17.58 -2.97
C LEU A 148 0.29 18.68 -2.72
N PHE A 149 1.58 18.34 -2.81
CA PHE A 149 2.68 19.29 -2.62
C PHE A 149 2.62 20.44 -3.63
N TRP A 150 2.31 20.14 -4.90
CA TRP A 150 2.16 21.14 -5.96
C TRP A 150 0.80 21.86 -5.97
N GLY A 151 -0.09 21.56 -5.02
CA GLY A 151 -1.41 22.18 -4.94
C GLY A 151 -2.39 21.67 -6.02
N GLU A 152 -2.10 20.56 -6.68
CA GLU A 152 -2.95 20.00 -7.74
C GLU A 152 -4.08 19.09 -7.23
N ILE A 153 -4.22 18.94 -5.91
CA ILE A 153 -5.37 18.27 -5.30
C ILE A 153 -6.38 19.33 -4.87
N ASP A 154 -7.03 19.94 -5.85
CA ASP A 154 -8.22 20.75 -5.66
C ASP A 154 -9.46 19.96 -6.11
N GLY A 155 -10.45 19.83 -5.22
CA GLY A 155 -11.79 19.29 -5.51
C GLY A 155 -11.88 17.77 -5.57
#